data_AF-A0A7Y3PRB3-F1
#
_entry.id   AF-A0A7Y3PRB3-F1
#
_cell.length_a   1.000
_cell.length_b   1.000
_cell.length_c   1.000
_cell.angle_alpha   90.00
_cell.angle_beta   90.00
_cell.angle_gamma   90.00
#
_symmetry.space_group_name_H-M   'P 1'
#
loop_
_entity.id
_entity.type
_entity.pdbx_description
1 polymer ?
#
loop_
_entity_poly.entity_id
_entity_poly.type
_entity_poly.pdbx_seq_one_letter_code
_entity_poly.pdbx_strand_id
1 'polypeptide(L)'
;TGPRFTPRELPGGSVSAFVTGRFRGNDGAGADWPCQGEVVLHRPAADIAPFAQDGIVEELGPHHCRLTLGSWSWTGLAAAVGRFDAEIEVIGPPQLATACAALAARYARAARTTGPENDRTP
;
A
#
# COMPACT_ATOMS: atom_id res chain seq x y z
N THR A 1 49.64 -14.53 -1.61
CA THR A 1 48.72 -14.02 -0.56
C THR A 1 47.67 -13.16 -1.23
N GLY A 2 46.46 -13.67 -1.41
CA GLY A 2 45.38 -12.96 -2.14
C GLY A 2 44.73 -11.85 -1.31
N PRO A 3 44.04 -10.90 -1.97
CA PRO A 3 43.41 -9.77 -1.29
C PRO A 3 42.36 -10.29 -0.30
N ARG A 4 42.48 -9.84 0.95
CA ARG A 4 41.53 -10.20 2.01
C ARG A 4 40.26 -9.37 1.81
N PHE A 5 39.11 -10.04 1.85
CA PHE A 5 37.82 -9.37 1.88
C PHE A 5 37.70 -8.58 3.19
N THR A 6 37.51 -7.27 3.10
CA THR A 6 37.14 -6.43 4.23
C THR A 6 35.62 -6.36 4.26
N PRO A 7 34.94 -6.96 5.26
CA PRO A 7 33.50 -6.90 5.36
C PRO A 7 33.02 -5.45 5.39
N ARG A 8 32.11 -5.10 4.47
CA ARG A 8 31.49 -3.79 4.44
C ARG A 8 30.41 -3.74 5.52
N GLU A 9 30.35 -2.62 6.23
CA GLU A 9 29.32 -2.36 7.23
C GLU A 9 27.92 -2.39 6.60
N LEU A 10 26.97 -3.05 7.26
CA LEU A 10 25.61 -3.23 6.74
C LEU A 10 24.81 -1.94 6.87
N PRO A 11 24.27 -1.39 5.76
CA PRO A 11 23.30 -0.30 5.82
C PRO A 11 22.09 -0.71 6.68
N GLY A 12 21.69 0.15 7.62
CA GLY A 12 20.58 -0.13 8.54
C GLY A 12 20.95 -0.90 9.81
N GLY A 13 22.24 -1.17 10.07
CA GLY A 13 22.75 -1.64 11.37
C GLY A 13 22.38 -3.07 11.77
N SER A 14 21.51 -3.75 11.01
CA SER A 14 21.17 -5.17 11.21
C SER A 14 20.87 -5.84 9.86
N VAL A 15 21.06 -7.17 9.81
CA VAL A 15 20.75 -7.98 8.61
C VAL A 15 19.27 -7.88 8.25
N SER A 16 18.37 -7.90 9.24
CA SER A 16 16.92 -7.77 9.00
C SER A 16 16.58 -6.43 8.37
N ALA A 17 17.10 -5.31 8.90
CA ALA A 17 16.85 -3.99 8.34
C ALA A 17 17.43 -3.84 6.92
N PHE A 18 18.60 -4.41 6.66
CA PHE A 18 19.20 -4.42 5.33
C PHE A 18 18.38 -5.21 4.32
N VAL A 19 17.92 -6.42 4.67
CA VAL A 19 17.09 -7.27 3.79
C VAL A 19 15.72 -6.64 3.56
N THR A 20 15.06 -6.15 4.61
CA THR A 20 13.79 -5.42 4.50
C THR A 20 13.94 -4.17 3.64
N GLY A 21 15.00 -3.38 3.84
CA GLY A 21 15.31 -2.23 3.00
C GLY A 21 15.49 -2.63 1.54
N ARG A 22 16.28 -3.67 1.26
CA ARG A 22 16.56 -4.15 -0.11
C ARG A 22 15.31 -4.63 -0.84
N PHE A 23 14.46 -5.44 -0.20
CA PHE A 23 13.20 -5.92 -0.79
C PHE A 23 12.20 -4.80 -1.00
N ARG A 24 12.22 -3.80 -0.12
CA ARG A 24 11.39 -2.61 -0.30
C ARG A 24 11.94 -1.74 -1.42
N GLY A 25 13.25 -1.68 -1.67
CA GLY A 25 13.89 -0.79 -2.66
C GLY A 25 14.62 0.41 -2.02
N ASN A 26 14.90 0.33 -0.73
CA ASN A 26 15.65 1.29 0.06
C ASN A 26 17.13 0.89 0.15
N ASP A 27 18.03 1.69 -0.39
CA ASP A 27 19.48 1.40 -0.39
C ASP A 27 20.21 1.85 0.90
N GLY A 28 19.49 2.22 1.97
CA GLY A 28 20.14 2.42 3.28
C GLY A 28 19.44 3.25 4.35
N ALA A 29 18.20 3.70 4.18
CA ALA A 29 17.55 4.60 5.15
C ALA A 29 16.32 3.98 5.83
N GLY A 30 16.53 3.02 6.73
CA GLY A 30 15.47 2.48 7.60
C GLY A 30 14.66 1.32 7.02
N ALA A 31 14.15 0.48 7.91
CA ALA A 31 13.32 -0.67 7.54
C ALA A 31 11.87 -0.26 7.19
N ASP A 32 11.44 0.95 7.53
CA ASP A 32 10.04 1.38 7.45
C ASP A 32 9.66 1.94 6.08
N TRP A 33 8.39 1.78 5.72
CA TRP A 33 7.81 2.37 4.52
C TRP A 33 7.72 3.90 4.65
N PRO A 34 8.14 4.70 3.63
CA PRO A 34 8.05 6.16 3.71
C PRO A 34 6.61 6.68 3.71
N CYS A 35 5.65 5.88 3.21
CA CYS A 35 4.22 6.13 3.34
C CYS A 35 3.57 4.89 3.95
N GLN A 36 3.25 4.94 5.24
CA GLN A 36 2.51 3.88 5.93
C GLN A 36 1.19 4.43 6.43
N GLY A 37 0.14 3.63 6.35
CA GLY A 37 -1.19 4.03 6.81
C GLY A 37 -2.03 2.84 7.25
N GLU A 38 -3.11 3.19 7.95
CA GLU A 38 -4.04 2.28 8.58
C GLU A 38 -5.46 2.60 8.10
N VAL A 39 -6.20 1.55 7.75
CA VAL A 39 -7.59 1.63 7.34
C VAL A 39 -8.40 0.52 8.00
N VAL A 40 -9.71 0.75 8.14
CA VAL A 40 -10.67 -0.33 8.36
C VAL A 40 -11.31 -0.69 7.03
N LEU A 41 -11.32 -1.97 6.72
CA LEU A 41 -12.04 -2.54 5.58
C LEU A 41 -13.30 -3.23 6.09
N HIS A 42 -14.43 -2.97 5.44
CA HIS A 42 -15.70 -3.67 5.73
C HIS A 42 -15.72 -5.03 5.06
N ARG A 43 -14.72 -5.87 5.36
CA ARG A 43 -14.64 -7.29 4.99
C ARG A 43 -14.02 -8.12 6.13
N PRO A 44 -14.32 -9.44 6.18
CA PRO A 44 -13.67 -10.33 7.13
C PRO A 44 -12.15 -10.39 6.90
N ALA A 45 -11.37 -10.51 7.98
CA ALA A 45 -9.90 -10.61 7.88
C ALA A 45 -9.43 -11.77 6.99
N ALA A 46 -10.17 -12.89 6.98
CA ALA A 46 -9.86 -14.07 6.16
C ALA A 46 -9.91 -13.81 4.65
N ASP A 47 -10.73 -12.84 4.19
CA ASP A 47 -10.82 -12.45 2.78
C ASP A 47 -9.64 -11.55 2.38
N ILE A 48 -9.08 -10.79 3.33
CA ILE A 48 -8.06 -9.76 3.09
C ILE A 48 -6.65 -10.33 3.26
N ALA A 49 -6.41 -11.10 4.32
CA ALA A 49 -5.09 -11.59 4.73
C ALA A 49 -4.30 -12.31 3.61
N PRO A 50 -4.91 -13.19 2.78
CA PRO A 50 -4.18 -13.85 1.69
C PRO A 50 -3.59 -12.87 0.66
N PHE A 51 -4.16 -11.68 0.54
CA PHE A 51 -3.76 -10.67 -0.43
C PHE A 51 -3.10 -9.45 0.22
N ALA A 52 -2.88 -9.44 1.53
CA ALA A 52 -2.26 -8.30 2.23
C ALA A 52 -0.76 -8.14 1.94
N GLN A 53 -0.13 -9.11 1.28
CA GLN A 53 1.31 -9.14 0.97
C GLN A 53 2.16 -8.90 2.24
N ASP A 54 2.77 -7.71 2.38
CA ASP A 54 3.58 -7.32 3.53
C ASP A 54 2.85 -6.39 4.52
N GLY A 55 1.54 -6.22 4.33
CA GLY A 55 0.65 -5.56 5.27
C GLY A 55 0.26 -6.46 6.45
N ILE A 56 -0.20 -5.82 7.53
CA ILE A 56 -0.70 -6.46 8.74
C ILE A 56 -2.22 -6.35 8.74
N VAL A 57 -2.91 -7.49 8.95
CA VAL A 57 -4.36 -7.56 9.06
C VAL A 57 -4.73 -7.96 10.49
N GLU A 58 -5.56 -7.15 11.13
CA GLU A 58 -6.11 -7.40 12.46
C GLU A 58 -7.63 -7.56 12.36
N GLU A 59 -8.17 -8.64 12.93
CA GLU A 59 -9.61 -8.86 12.97
C GLU A 59 -10.28 -7.89 13.95
N LEU A 60 -11.33 -7.19 13.50
CA LEU A 60 -12.15 -6.31 14.35
C LEU A 60 -13.55 -6.88 14.60
N GLY A 61 -13.91 -7.97 13.91
CA GLY A 61 -15.18 -8.65 14.00
C GLY A 61 -15.45 -9.49 12.75
N PRO A 62 -16.65 -10.09 12.64
CA PRO A 62 -16.98 -11.02 11.56
C PRO A 62 -17.03 -10.37 10.17
N HIS A 63 -17.14 -9.04 10.09
CA HIS A 63 -17.32 -8.29 8.85
C HIS A 63 -16.34 -7.13 8.68
N HIS A 64 -15.38 -6.98 9.60
CA HIS A 64 -14.46 -5.85 9.60
C HIS A 64 -13.06 -6.30 9.99
N CYS A 65 -12.07 -5.74 9.31
CA CYS A 65 -10.68 -5.89 9.70
C CYS A 65 -9.95 -4.55 9.56
N ARG A 66 -8.94 -4.37 10.39
CA ARG A 66 -7.96 -3.30 10.24
C ARG A 66 -6.82 -3.79 9.34
N LEU A 67 -6.41 -2.97 8.39
CA LEU A 67 -5.27 -3.20 7.52
C LEU A 67 -4.25 -2.08 7.73
N THR A 68 -3.03 -2.47 8.08
CA THR A 68 -1.86 -1.59 8.06
C THR A 68 -0.99 -1.97 6.86
N LEU A 69 -0.71 -1.03 5.97
CA LEU A 69 0.09 -1.27 4.77
C LEU A 69 0.99 -0.08 4.49
N GLY A 70 2.09 -0.32 3.76
CA GLY A 70 3.00 0.75 3.36
C GLY A 70 3.34 0.72 1.87
N SER A 71 3.85 1.84 1.38
CA SER A 71 4.18 2.05 -0.01
C SER A 71 5.26 3.14 -0.15
N TRP A 72 5.77 3.30 -1.38
CA TRP A 72 6.69 4.36 -1.77
C TRP A 72 6.03 5.71 -2.02
N SER A 73 4.70 5.76 -2.09
CA SER A 73 3.94 7.01 -2.22
C SER A 73 2.55 6.88 -1.64
N TRP A 74 1.96 8.00 -1.19
CA TRP A 74 0.58 8.03 -0.70
C TRP A 74 -0.44 7.60 -1.76
N THR A 75 -0.22 7.94 -3.03
CA THR A 75 -1.11 7.51 -4.13
C THR A 75 -1.01 6.00 -4.34
N GLY A 76 0.20 5.43 -4.27
CA GLY A 76 0.42 3.98 -4.37
C GLY A 76 -0.23 3.23 -3.21
N LEU A 77 -0.12 3.76 -1.98
CA LEU A 77 -0.79 3.20 -0.81
C LEU A 77 -2.32 3.24 -0.97
N ALA A 78 -2.89 4.38 -1.36
CA ALA A 78 -4.34 4.50 -1.56
C ALA A 78 -4.86 3.55 -2.65
N ALA A 79 -4.12 3.36 -3.75
CA ALA A 79 -4.48 2.41 -4.80
C ALA A 79 -4.35 0.94 -4.32
N ALA A 80 -3.31 0.63 -3.53
CA ALA A 80 -3.11 -0.69 -2.95
C ALA A 80 -4.23 -1.04 -1.96
N VAL A 81 -4.76 -0.07 -1.20
CA VAL A 81 -5.95 -0.25 -0.37
C VAL A 81 -7.21 -0.40 -1.25
N GLY A 82 -7.38 0.44 -2.26
CA GLY A 82 -8.55 0.40 -3.15
C GLY A 82 -8.72 -0.93 -3.90
N ARG A 83 -7.65 -1.71 -4.08
CA ARG A 83 -7.69 -3.01 -4.79
C ARG A 83 -8.56 -4.07 -4.11
N PHE A 84 -8.84 -3.90 -2.81
CA PHE A 84 -9.62 -4.87 -2.03
C PHE A 84 -11.12 -4.80 -2.29
N ASP A 85 -11.59 -3.79 -3.06
CA ASP A 85 -12.99 -3.62 -3.46
C ASP A 85 -13.95 -3.76 -2.27
N ALA A 86 -13.68 -2.95 -1.24
CA ALA A 86 -14.41 -2.91 0.02
C ALA A 86 -14.68 -1.45 0.40
N GLU A 87 -15.65 -1.23 1.29
CA GLU A 87 -15.79 0.07 1.95
C GLU A 87 -14.58 0.32 2.85
N ILE A 88 -14.06 1.55 2.81
CA ILE A 88 -12.77 1.92 3.40
C ILE A 88 -12.96 3.11 4.35
N GLU A 89 -12.58 2.92 5.61
CA GLU A 89 -12.44 4.01 6.56
C GLU A 89 -10.95 4.28 6.81
N VAL A 90 -10.48 5.48 6.49
CA VAL A 90 -9.09 5.87 6.76
C VAL A 90 -8.95 6.28 8.22
N ILE A 91 -8.12 5.54 8.97
CA ILE A 91 -7.79 5.87 10.37
C ILE A 91 -6.65 6.90 10.39
N GLY A 92 -5.65 6.72 9.53
CA GLY A 92 -4.58 7.68 9.37
C GLY A 92 -3.41 7.17 8.53
N PRO A 93 -2.42 8.04 8.27
CA PRO A 93 -2.40 9.46 8.58
C PRO A 93 -3.23 10.28 7.55
N PRO A 94 -3.53 11.57 7.78
CA PRO A 94 -4.41 12.38 6.90
C PRO A 94 -3.93 12.51 5.44
N GLN A 95 -2.64 12.27 5.19
CA GLN A 95 -2.06 12.20 3.85
C GLN A 95 -2.66 11.04 3.05
N LEU A 96 -2.99 9.91 3.69
CA LEU A 96 -3.68 8.80 3.04
C LEU A 96 -5.08 9.20 2.61
N ALA A 97 -5.86 9.85 3.48
CA ALA A 97 -7.19 10.36 3.14
C ALA A 97 -7.12 11.37 1.97
N THR A 98 -6.11 12.25 1.97
CA THR A 98 -5.86 13.18 0.87
C THR A 98 -5.59 12.45 -0.45
N ALA A 99 -4.80 11.38 -0.42
CA ALA A 99 -4.52 10.56 -1.59
C ALA A 99 -5.76 9.80 -2.11
N CYS A 100 -6.59 9.27 -1.20
CA CYS A 100 -7.88 8.67 -1.55
C CYS A 100 -8.78 9.67 -2.27
N ALA A 101 -8.92 10.90 -1.75
CA ALA A 101 -9.70 11.96 -2.41
C ALA A 101 -9.17 12.29 -3.82
N ALA A 102 -7.84 12.36 -3.98
CA ALA A 102 -7.21 12.61 -5.27
C ALA A 102 -7.47 11.49 -6.29
N LEU A 103 -7.42 10.22 -5.85
CA LEU A 103 -7.77 9.06 -6.69
C LEU A 103 -9.26 9.04 -7.04
N ALA A 104 -10.15 9.28 -6.08
CA ALA A 104 -11.59 9.36 -6.31
C ALA A 104 -11.91 10.40 -7.39
N ALA A 105 -11.35 11.61 -7.28
CA ALA A 105 -11.52 12.66 -8.28
C ALA A 105 -10.99 12.26 -9.67
N ARG A 106 -9.87 11.52 -9.72
CA ARG A 106 -9.28 11.02 -10.97
C ARG A 106 -10.15 9.95 -11.63
N TYR A 107 -10.62 8.97 -10.86
CA TYR A 107 -11.50 7.91 -11.36
C TYR A 107 -12.87 8.47 -11.78
N ALA A 108 -13.43 9.43 -11.04
CA ALA A 108 -14.65 10.11 -11.43
C ALA A 108 -14.51 10.83 -12.78
N ARG A 109 -13.36 11.45 -13.07
CA ARG A 109 -13.08 12.03 -14.40
C ARG A 109 -12.98 10.97 -15.48
N ALA A 110 -12.24 9.89 -15.24
CA ALA A 110 -12.05 8.80 -16.19
C ALA A 110 -13.39 8.14 -16.58
N ALA A 111 -14.28 7.94 -15.62
CA ALA A 111 -15.60 7.37 -15.83
C ALA A 111 -16.49 8.19 -16.79
N ARG A 112 -16.21 9.48 -16.99
CA ARG A 112 -16.94 10.35 -17.93
C ARG A 112 -16.39 10.35 -19.34
N THR A 113 -15.19 9.80 -19.56
CA THR A 113 -14.54 9.81 -20.88
C THR A 113 -15.17 8.80 -21.82
N THR A 114 -15.65 7.67 -21.31
CA THR A 114 -16.50 6.73 -22.03
C THR A 114 -17.95 7.15 -21.82
N GLY A 115 -18.40 8.20 -22.53
CA GLY A 115 -19.83 8.48 -22.64
C GLY A 115 -20.56 7.25 -23.19
N PRO A 116 -21.88 7.09 -22.94
CA PRO A 116 -22.64 5.97 -23.51
C PRO A 116 -22.38 5.93 -25.01
N GLU A 117 -22.04 4.74 -25.52
CA GLU A 117 -21.91 4.45 -26.94
C GLU A 117 -23.24 4.84 -27.59
N ASN A 118 -23.29 6.07 -28.11
CA ASN A 118 -24.48 6.59 -28.73
C ASN A 118 -24.59 5.82 -30.03
N ASP A 119 -25.53 4.88 -30.03
CA ASP A 119 -25.97 4.05 -31.13
C ASP A 119 -25.97 4.88 -32.42
N ARG A 120 -24.85 4.83 -33.16
CA ARG A 120 -24.80 5.32 -34.53
C ARG A 120 -25.46 4.24 -35.35
N THR A 121 -26.78 4.24 -35.34
CA THR A 121 -27.52 3.56 -36.40
C THR A 121 -27.34 4.40 -37.68
N PRO A 122 -26.95 3.76 -38.81
CA PRO A 122 -26.65 4.44 -40.08
C PRO A 122 -27.88 5.08 -40.75
#